data_AF-A0A0Z8P6T3-F1
#
_entry.id   AF-A0A0Z8P6T3-F1
#
_cell.length_a   1.000
_cell.length_b   1.000
_cell.length_c   1.000
_cell.angle_alpha   90.00
_cell.angle_beta   90.00
_cell.angle_gamma   90.00
#
_symmetry.space_group_name_H-M   'P 1'
#
loop_
_entity.id
_entity.type
_entity.pdbx_description
1 polymer ?
#
loop_
_entity_poly.entity_id
_entity_poly.type
_entity_poly.pdbx_seq_one_letter_code
_entity_poly.pdbx_strand_id
1 'polypeptide(L)'
;MRTTHSESIKRRSLKRFHRSKWKKIVISTIIPLICFGIWYGVSFATASLQPLLSNFFPNHVQTIYNLSVALLYSNLVFTITLPLWIWWKILFNERFTWWKPSSLLFIFLPAFPVFLLAGFEAASHLPKSPLIISHRALNDHQAIENTVEAVQLASESNPDYIEIDLWGTVDLEFIAFHDPTLINWAGLDYRPHDLTLASLTETTISDAAGHTAKIASFDQILAEATAKKQKLLIDFKTSELDSPQMVDNFMKKYQKQLEDEGHQLQSADPHFINAILKYAPKFETYLLMSAPPEIELPNLTGYSVPLDQLTDDLLNYIRKSGKSFYVWTVNTPEGVQQADSIEVDGIITDYPTRTQTVLSGLSQANKYTKLYQEQLQYFKIFPIQE
;
A
#
# COMPACT_ATOMS: atom_id res chain seq x y z
N MET A 1 10.27 -18.43 -74.26
CA MET A 1 10.59 -18.39 -72.80
C MET A 1 9.30 -18.26 -71.99
N ARG A 2 8.62 -19.37 -71.66
CA ARG A 2 7.43 -19.40 -70.80
C ARG A 2 7.45 -20.69 -69.97
N THR A 3 8.49 -20.86 -69.16
CA THR A 3 8.69 -22.03 -68.31
C THR A 3 9.37 -21.61 -67.01
N THR A 4 8.73 -20.78 -66.19
CA THR A 4 9.32 -20.41 -64.87
C THR A 4 8.33 -20.28 -63.71
N HIS A 5 7.01 -20.27 -63.95
CA HIS A 5 6.04 -20.17 -62.85
C HIS A 5 5.42 -21.52 -62.44
N SER A 6 5.13 -22.40 -63.40
CA SER A 6 4.57 -23.73 -63.15
C SER A 6 5.54 -24.68 -62.44
N GLU A 7 6.84 -24.63 -62.77
CA GLU A 7 7.85 -25.47 -62.14
C GLU A 7 8.22 -25.05 -60.71
N SER A 8 8.13 -23.76 -60.37
CA SER A 8 8.40 -23.29 -58.99
C SER A 8 7.29 -23.73 -58.02
N ILE A 9 6.04 -23.77 -58.49
CA ILE A 9 4.88 -24.28 -57.74
C ILE A 9 4.97 -25.80 -57.58
N LYS A 10 5.34 -26.55 -58.63
CA LYS A 10 5.60 -28.01 -58.55
C LYS A 10 6.79 -28.36 -57.65
N ARG A 11 7.89 -27.59 -57.65
CA ARG A 11 9.02 -27.82 -56.73
C ARG A 11 8.67 -27.52 -55.26
N ARG A 12 7.72 -26.61 -54.98
CA ARG A 12 7.20 -26.39 -53.62
C ARG A 12 6.30 -27.53 -53.13
N SER A 13 5.56 -28.22 -54.01
CA SER A 13 4.69 -29.34 -53.61
C SER A 13 5.45 -30.63 -53.26
N LEU A 14 6.65 -30.82 -53.81
CA LEU A 14 7.46 -32.04 -53.67
C LEU A 14 8.26 -32.17 -52.36
N LYS A 15 8.11 -31.24 -51.40
CA LYS A 15 8.83 -31.29 -50.10
C LYS A 15 7.91 -31.43 -48.88
N ARG A 16 6.66 -31.87 -49.07
CA ARG A 16 5.72 -32.09 -47.97
C ARG A 16 5.93 -33.45 -47.31
N PHE A 17 6.08 -33.47 -46.00
CA PHE A 17 6.28 -34.69 -45.22
C PHE A 17 4.92 -35.26 -44.82
N HIS A 18 4.56 -36.44 -45.33
CA HIS A 18 3.23 -37.01 -45.10
C HIS A 18 3.14 -37.63 -43.69
N ARG A 19 2.11 -37.24 -42.93
CA ARG A 19 1.83 -37.77 -41.57
C ARG A 19 0.40 -38.31 -41.54
N SER A 20 0.19 -39.47 -40.91
CA SER A 20 -1.16 -40.04 -40.75
C SER A 20 -2.03 -39.13 -39.87
N LYS A 21 -3.35 -39.13 -40.13
CA LYS A 21 -4.32 -38.28 -39.40
C LYS A 21 -4.21 -38.45 -37.88
N TRP A 22 -4.08 -39.69 -37.40
CA TRP A 22 -3.90 -40.00 -35.98
C TRP A 22 -2.64 -39.36 -35.38
N LYS A 23 -1.49 -39.43 -36.06
CA LYS A 23 -0.26 -38.76 -35.60
C LYS A 23 -0.43 -37.25 -35.52
N LYS A 24 -1.18 -36.64 -36.44
CA LYS A 24 -1.46 -35.19 -36.41
C LYS A 24 -2.27 -34.81 -35.18
N ILE A 25 -3.32 -35.58 -34.86
CA ILE A 25 -4.19 -35.34 -33.69
C ILE A 25 -3.39 -35.48 -32.40
N VAL A 26 -2.65 -36.58 -32.25
CA VAL A 26 -1.83 -36.86 -31.07
C VAL A 26 -0.82 -35.75 -30.83
N ILE A 27 -0.03 -35.39 -31.83
CA ILE A 27 0.99 -34.34 -31.70
C ILE A 27 0.34 -32.98 -31.41
N SER A 28 -0.78 -32.66 -32.07
CA SER A 28 -1.45 -31.38 -31.86
C SER A 28 -2.05 -31.26 -30.47
N THR A 29 -2.42 -32.37 -29.84
CA THR A 29 -2.99 -32.39 -28.47
C THR A 29 -1.89 -32.38 -27.41
N ILE A 30 -0.82 -33.15 -27.60
CA ILE A 30 0.24 -33.32 -26.61
C ILE A 30 1.12 -32.07 -26.49
N ILE A 31 1.40 -31.38 -27.60
CA ILE A 31 2.35 -30.26 -27.61
C ILE A 31 1.94 -29.07 -26.72
N PRO A 32 0.69 -28.58 -26.78
CA PRO A 32 0.24 -27.56 -25.83
C PRO A 32 0.40 -27.98 -24.37
N LEU A 33 0.10 -29.24 -24.04
CA LEU A 33 0.24 -29.78 -22.68
C LEU A 33 1.71 -29.78 -22.23
N ILE A 34 2.63 -30.17 -23.12
CA ILE A 34 4.07 -30.12 -22.83
C ILE A 34 4.53 -28.67 -22.66
N CYS A 35 4.10 -27.75 -23.53
CA CYS A 35 4.51 -26.34 -23.44
C CYS A 35 4.01 -25.69 -22.14
N PHE A 36 2.77 -25.98 -21.76
CA PHE A 36 2.21 -25.55 -20.49
C PHE A 36 2.96 -26.14 -19.29
N GLY A 37 3.27 -27.45 -19.32
CA GLY A 37 4.07 -28.09 -18.28
C GLY A 37 5.50 -27.52 -18.15
N ILE A 38 6.13 -27.17 -19.27
CA ILE A 38 7.44 -26.47 -19.27
C ILE A 38 7.29 -25.08 -18.65
N TRP A 39 6.30 -24.29 -19.04
CA TRP A 39 6.07 -22.97 -18.45
C TRP A 39 5.78 -23.05 -16.96
N TYR A 40 4.97 -24.01 -16.52
CA TYR A 40 4.70 -24.26 -15.11
C TYR A 40 5.99 -24.61 -14.35
N GLY A 41 6.80 -25.52 -14.89
CA GLY A 41 8.08 -25.92 -14.29
C GLY A 41 9.13 -24.79 -14.25
N VAL A 42 9.21 -23.97 -15.31
CA VAL A 42 10.06 -22.77 -15.34
C VAL A 42 9.59 -21.75 -14.32
N SER A 43 8.27 -21.50 -14.23
CA SER A 43 7.70 -20.58 -13.24
C SER A 43 7.97 -21.06 -11.81
N PHE A 44 7.91 -22.38 -11.56
CA PHE A 44 8.28 -22.97 -10.26
C PHE A 44 9.76 -22.75 -9.93
N ALA A 45 10.64 -23.01 -10.91
CA ALA A 45 12.07 -22.80 -10.74
C ALA A 45 12.39 -21.32 -10.48
N THR A 46 11.76 -20.40 -11.23
CA THR A 46 11.90 -18.96 -10.99
C THR A 46 11.40 -18.58 -9.60
N ALA A 47 10.22 -19.07 -9.18
CA ALA A 47 9.68 -18.81 -7.84
C ALA A 47 10.61 -19.31 -6.71
N SER A 48 11.28 -20.45 -6.93
CA SER A 48 12.21 -21.03 -5.95
C SER A 48 13.57 -20.31 -5.93
N LEU A 49 14.03 -19.82 -7.08
CA LEU A 49 15.33 -19.17 -7.24
C LEU A 49 15.29 -17.67 -6.93
N GLN A 50 14.17 -17.00 -7.17
CA GLN A 50 14.04 -15.56 -7.01
C GLN A 50 14.44 -15.09 -5.60
N PRO A 51 13.99 -15.71 -4.48
CA PRO A 51 14.38 -15.28 -3.15
C PRO A 51 15.88 -15.45 -2.89
N LEU A 52 16.46 -16.55 -3.39
CA LEU A 52 17.89 -16.84 -3.27
C LEU A 52 18.73 -15.80 -4.03
N LEU A 53 18.32 -15.46 -5.26
CA LEU A 53 18.97 -14.44 -6.08
C LEU A 53 18.85 -13.06 -5.44
N SER A 54 17.68 -12.72 -4.92
CA SER A 54 17.41 -11.46 -4.22
C SER A 54 18.28 -11.31 -2.97
N ASN A 55 18.50 -12.38 -2.22
CA ASN A 55 19.41 -12.39 -1.06
C ASN A 55 20.88 -12.29 -1.48
N PHE A 56 21.28 -12.92 -2.60
CA PHE A 56 22.66 -12.88 -3.08
C PHE A 56 23.02 -11.53 -3.73
N PHE A 57 22.03 -10.85 -4.33
CA PHE A 57 22.17 -9.56 -5.00
C PHE A 57 21.22 -8.50 -4.41
N PRO A 58 21.43 -8.07 -3.16
CA PRO A 58 20.51 -7.18 -2.45
C PRO A 58 20.34 -5.80 -3.13
N ASN A 59 21.33 -5.34 -3.89
CA ASN A 59 21.24 -4.09 -4.65
C ASN A 59 20.49 -4.21 -5.99
N HIS A 60 20.03 -5.41 -6.34
CA HIS A 60 19.36 -5.69 -7.62
C HIS A 60 18.00 -6.38 -7.46
N VAL A 61 17.42 -6.36 -6.26
CA VAL A 61 16.12 -6.98 -5.94
C VAL A 61 14.98 -6.54 -6.87
N GLN A 62 14.87 -5.24 -7.17
CA GLN A 62 13.88 -4.74 -8.12
C GLN A 62 14.12 -5.28 -9.54
N THR A 63 15.37 -5.27 -10.01
CA THR A 63 15.72 -5.81 -11.33
C THR A 63 15.39 -7.30 -11.43
N ILE A 64 15.67 -8.06 -10.38
CA ILE A 64 15.36 -9.49 -10.30
C ILE A 64 13.84 -9.71 -10.36
N TYR A 65 13.06 -8.91 -9.65
CA TYR A 65 11.60 -8.94 -9.71
C TYR A 65 11.08 -8.64 -11.12
N ASN A 66 11.52 -7.53 -11.73
CA ASN A 66 11.08 -7.11 -13.07
C ASN A 66 11.36 -8.18 -14.12
N LEU A 67 12.55 -8.80 -14.07
CA LEU A 67 12.91 -9.91 -14.97
C LEU A 67 12.06 -11.15 -14.72
N SER A 68 11.76 -11.47 -13.46
CA SER A 68 10.92 -12.62 -13.09
C SER A 68 9.51 -12.47 -13.62
N VAL A 69 8.90 -11.28 -13.50
CA VAL A 69 7.59 -10.96 -14.05
C VAL A 69 7.62 -10.97 -15.58
N ALA A 70 8.60 -10.30 -16.19
CA ALA A 70 8.74 -10.27 -17.65
C ALA A 70 8.82 -11.69 -18.25
N LEU A 71 9.61 -12.57 -17.63
CA LEU A 71 9.73 -13.98 -18.02
C LEU A 71 8.42 -14.77 -17.81
N LEU A 72 7.73 -14.57 -16.69
CA LEU A 72 6.46 -15.24 -16.40
C LEU A 72 5.43 -15.02 -17.52
N TYR A 73 5.20 -13.75 -17.88
CA TYR A 73 4.22 -13.37 -18.90
C TYR A 73 4.70 -13.70 -20.32
N SER A 74 5.97 -13.43 -20.66
CA SER A 74 6.49 -13.73 -21.99
C SER A 74 6.52 -15.23 -22.29
N ASN A 75 6.86 -16.04 -21.28
CA ASN A 75 6.87 -17.50 -21.44
C ASN A 75 5.45 -18.05 -21.55
N LEU A 76 4.45 -17.43 -20.91
CA LEU A 76 3.05 -17.80 -21.11
C LEU A 76 2.65 -17.61 -22.59
N VAL A 77 3.03 -16.49 -23.21
CA VAL A 77 2.81 -16.27 -24.65
C VAL A 77 3.53 -17.32 -25.49
N PHE A 78 4.75 -17.69 -25.11
CA PHE A 78 5.50 -18.77 -25.77
C PHE A 78 4.76 -20.12 -25.71
N THR A 79 4.03 -20.41 -24.63
CA THR A 79 3.19 -21.62 -24.55
C THR A 79 2.07 -21.66 -25.58
N ILE A 80 1.73 -20.53 -26.19
CA ILE A 80 0.68 -20.41 -27.21
C ILE A 80 1.31 -20.36 -28.61
N THR A 81 2.34 -19.52 -28.80
CA THR A 81 2.94 -19.31 -30.13
C THR A 81 3.67 -20.55 -30.65
N LEU A 82 4.35 -21.30 -29.78
CA LEU A 82 5.06 -22.51 -30.18
C LEU A 82 4.08 -23.63 -30.64
N PRO A 83 3.02 -24.00 -29.90
CA PRO A 83 2.04 -24.95 -30.41
C PRO A 83 1.36 -24.49 -31.71
N LEU A 84 0.98 -23.22 -31.84
CA LEU A 84 0.38 -22.70 -33.07
C LEU A 84 1.33 -22.84 -34.27
N TRP A 85 2.62 -22.55 -34.08
CA TRP A 85 3.64 -22.76 -35.10
C TRP A 85 3.74 -24.25 -35.49
N ILE A 86 3.73 -25.15 -34.50
CA ILE A 86 3.82 -26.59 -34.75
C ILE A 86 2.55 -27.10 -35.46
N TRP A 87 1.37 -26.68 -35.02
CA TRP A 87 0.10 -27.00 -35.65
C TRP A 87 0.08 -26.57 -37.12
N TRP A 88 0.54 -25.36 -37.42
CA TRP A 88 0.71 -24.91 -38.80
C TRP A 88 1.58 -25.88 -39.61
N LYS A 89 2.77 -26.24 -39.09
CA LYS A 89 3.67 -27.20 -39.78
C LYS A 89 3.02 -28.56 -39.99
N ILE A 90 2.21 -29.03 -39.05
CA ILE A 90 1.53 -30.33 -39.11
C ILE A 90 0.35 -30.32 -40.08
N LEU A 91 -0.50 -29.30 -40.01
CA LEU A 91 -1.68 -29.14 -40.87
C LEU A 91 -1.25 -29.08 -42.35
N PHE A 92 -0.24 -28.27 -42.66
CA PHE A 92 0.25 -28.06 -44.02
C PHE A 92 1.35 -29.02 -44.48
N ASN A 93 1.70 -30.02 -43.65
CA ASN A 93 2.76 -31.01 -43.93
C ASN A 93 4.13 -30.38 -44.26
N GLU A 94 4.43 -29.23 -43.66
CA GLU A 94 5.72 -28.58 -43.81
C GLU A 94 6.80 -29.29 -42.99
N ARG A 95 8.07 -29.09 -43.39
CA ARG A 95 9.22 -29.54 -42.61
C ARG A 95 9.39 -28.65 -41.38
N PHE A 96 9.77 -29.25 -40.27
CA PHE A 96 10.19 -28.51 -39.09
C PHE A 96 11.56 -27.89 -39.35
N THR A 97 11.59 -26.57 -39.49
CA THR A 97 12.82 -25.80 -39.67
C THR A 97 12.86 -24.71 -38.61
N TRP A 98 13.07 -25.11 -37.36
CA TRP A 98 13.00 -24.24 -36.19
C TRP A 98 14.12 -23.18 -36.18
N TRP A 99 15.30 -23.51 -36.72
CA TRP A 99 16.45 -22.61 -36.85
C TRP A 99 16.30 -21.51 -37.92
N LYS A 100 15.23 -21.53 -38.73
CA LYS A 100 15.04 -20.48 -39.74
C LYS A 100 14.60 -19.18 -39.08
N PRO A 101 15.11 -18.01 -39.53
CA PRO A 101 14.71 -16.72 -38.98
C PRO A 101 13.21 -16.49 -38.94
N SER A 102 12.47 -16.92 -39.98
CA SER A 102 11.01 -16.80 -40.02
C SER A 102 10.29 -17.61 -38.93
N SER A 103 10.83 -18.76 -38.54
CA SER A 103 10.27 -19.58 -37.45
C SER A 103 10.58 -18.96 -36.10
N LEU A 104 11.81 -18.49 -35.91
CA LEU A 104 12.22 -17.79 -34.68
C LEU A 104 11.41 -16.50 -34.50
N LEU A 105 11.22 -15.71 -35.55
CA LEU A 105 10.35 -14.54 -35.54
C LEU A 105 8.93 -14.91 -35.14
N PHE A 106 8.30 -15.91 -35.77
CA PHE A 106 6.94 -16.29 -35.39
C PHE A 106 6.80 -16.71 -33.91
N ILE A 107 7.79 -17.44 -33.40
CA ILE A 107 7.77 -17.97 -32.03
C ILE A 107 8.04 -16.88 -30.99
N PHE A 108 9.06 -16.04 -31.21
CA PHE A 108 9.57 -15.09 -30.22
C PHE A 108 9.09 -13.64 -30.41
N LEU A 109 8.72 -13.23 -31.63
CA LEU A 109 8.28 -11.86 -31.90
C LEU A 109 7.06 -11.46 -31.06
N PRO A 110 6.07 -12.33 -30.77
CA PRO A 110 4.97 -11.96 -29.88
C PRO A 110 5.36 -11.92 -28.40
N ALA A 111 6.35 -12.73 -27.99
CA ALA A 111 6.80 -12.80 -26.60
C ALA A 111 7.65 -11.59 -26.20
N PHE A 112 8.43 -11.01 -27.13
CA PHE A 112 9.34 -9.91 -26.83
C PHE A 112 8.65 -8.59 -26.42
N PRO A 113 7.60 -8.10 -27.11
CA PRO A 113 6.82 -6.95 -26.64
C PRO A 113 6.18 -7.20 -25.28
N VAL A 114 5.69 -8.41 -25.03
CA VAL A 114 5.10 -8.78 -23.74
C VAL A 114 6.15 -8.81 -22.64
N PHE A 115 7.36 -9.31 -22.91
CA PHE A 115 8.49 -9.23 -21.99
C PHE A 115 8.79 -7.78 -21.60
N LEU A 116 8.89 -6.89 -22.60
CA LEU A 116 9.15 -5.47 -22.34
C LEU A 116 8.00 -4.83 -21.55
N LEU A 117 6.75 -4.99 -22.00
CA LEU A 117 5.58 -4.39 -21.36
C LEU A 117 5.40 -4.88 -19.92
N ALA A 118 5.46 -6.19 -19.69
CA ALA A 118 5.33 -6.76 -18.35
C ALA A 118 6.51 -6.37 -17.45
N GLY A 119 7.73 -6.25 -17.99
CA GLY A 119 8.88 -5.76 -17.24
C GLY A 119 8.77 -4.28 -16.87
N PHE A 120 8.24 -3.43 -17.76
CA PHE A 120 7.98 -2.02 -17.45
C PHE A 120 6.84 -1.84 -16.46
N GLU A 121 5.76 -2.62 -16.61
CA GLU A 121 4.66 -2.64 -15.66
C GLU A 121 5.14 -3.13 -14.28
N ALA A 122 5.95 -4.18 -14.21
CA ALA A 122 6.55 -4.60 -12.95
C ALA A 122 7.44 -3.50 -12.36
N ALA A 123 8.21 -2.79 -13.18
CA ALA A 123 9.07 -1.71 -12.70
C ALA A 123 8.29 -0.52 -12.10
N SER A 124 7.03 -0.30 -12.50
CA SER A 124 6.15 0.71 -11.89
C SER A 124 5.52 0.24 -10.58
N HIS A 125 5.53 -1.06 -10.29
CA HIS A 125 5.04 -1.65 -9.04
C HIS A 125 6.16 -1.69 -8.00
N LEU A 126 6.29 -0.62 -7.22
CA LEU A 126 7.16 -0.58 -6.05
C LEU A 126 6.43 -1.18 -4.84
N PRO A 127 7.12 -1.96 -3.99
CA PRO A 127 6.53 -2.39 -2.74
C PRO A 127 6.22 -1.14 -1.91
N LYS A 128 4.96 -1.04 -1.46
CA LYS A 128 4.55 0.07 -0.60
C LYS A 128 5.25 -0.11 0.76
N SER A 129 5.84 0.97 1.25
CA SER A 129 6.14 1.09 2.67
C SER A 129 4.97 1.80 3.33
N PRO A 130 4.61 1.44 4.56
CA PRO A 130 3.58 2.16 5.29
C PRO A 130 4.01 3.61 5.52
N LEU A 131 3.05 4.52 5.50
CA LEU A 131 3.22 5.89 5.96
C LEU A 131 3.66 5.87 7.43
N ILE A 132 4.54 6.79 7.81
CA ILE A 132 5.00 6.92 9.20
C ILE A 132 4.33 8.15 9.79
N ILE A 133 3.58 7.92 10.86
CA ILE A 133 2.76 8.94 11.51
C ILE A 133 3.26 9.10 12.95
N SER A 134 3.76 10.29 13.28
CA SER A 134 4.22 10.60 14.63
C SER A 134 3.02 10.80 15.56
N HIS A 135 2.82 9.90 16.51
CA HIS A 135 1.71 9.91 17.46
C HIS A 135 1.85 11.10 18.42
N ARG A 136 0.82 11.93 18.51
CA ARG A 136 0.73 13.13 19.36
C ARG A 136 1.91 14.10 19.22
N ALA A 137 2.48 14.18 18.03
CA ALA A 137 3.73 14.89 17.73
C ALA A 137 4.97 14.41 18.51
N LEU A 138 4.96 13.17 19.00
CA LEU A 138 6.09 12.61 19.74
C LEU A 138 7.16 12.07 18.80
N ASN A 139 8.41 12.36 19.16
CA ASN A 139 9.59 11.70 18.63
C ASN A 139 10.52 11.37 19.80
N ASP A 140 10.40 10.15 20.31
CA ASP A 140 11.20 9.68 21.47
C ASP A 140 10.95 10.49 22.76
N HIS A 141 9.72 11.00 22.93
CA HIS A 141 9.27 11.77 24.10
C HIS A 141 10.20 12.95 24.47
N GLN A 142 10.78 13.62 23.47
CA GLN A 142 11.67 14.77 23.66
C GLN A 142 10.94 16.07 24.07
N ALA A 143 9.61 16.09 23.97
CA ALA A 143 8.76 17.20 24.40
C ALA A 143 7.40 16.67 24.86
N ILE A 144 6.62 17.55 25.48
CA ILE A 144 5.23 17.24 25.86
C ILE A 144 4.38 17.08 24.62
N GLU A 145 3.60 15.99 24.57
CA GLU A 145 2.67 15.66 23.49
C GLU A 145 1.71 16.81 23.14
N ASN A 146 1.27 16.85 21.87
CA ASN A 146 0.27 17.81 21.39
C ASN A 146 0.65 19.31 21.58
N THR A 147 1.95 19.62 21.65
CA THR A 147 2.44 21.00 21.77
C THR A 147 3.08 21.50 20.47
N VAL A 148 3.19 22.82 20.31
CA VAL A 148 3.92 23.43 19.19
C VAL A 148 5.39 22.98 19.15
N GLU A 149 6.03 22.86 20.32
CA GLU A 149 7.40 22.36 20.43
C GLU A 149 7.52 20.90 19.97
N ALA A 150 6.57 20.04 20.37
CA ALA A 150 6.54 18.66 19.89
C ALA A 150 6.37 18.58 18.36
N VAL A 151 5.51 19.40 17.77
CA VAL A 151 5.37 19.49 16.30
C VAL A 151 6.70 19.90 15.65
N GLN A 152 7.41 20.89 16.22
CA GLN A 152 8.71 21.33 15.73
C GLN A 152 9.72 20.18 15.71
N LEU A 153 9.84 19.45 16.82
CA LEU A 153 10.79 18.35 16.99
C LEU A 153 10.43 17.12 16.15
N ALA A 154 9.16 16.72 16.12
CA ALA A 154 8.72 15.60 15.29
C ALA A 154 8.94 15.88 13.79
N SER A 155 8.73 17.12 13.35
CA SER A 155 8.98 17.53 11.96
C SER A 155 10.45 17.35 11.53
N GLU A 156 11.41 17.36 12.46
CA GLU A 156 12.83 17.14 12.14
C GLU A 156 13.10 15.72 11.59
N SER A 157 12.27 14.75 11.98
CA SER A 157 12.32 13.37 11.45
C SER A 157 11.56 13.20 10.13
N ASN A 158 10.90 14.25 9.63
CA ASN A 158 10.10 14.27 8.40
C ASN A 158 9.16 13.05 8.27
N PRO A 159 8.28 12.80 9.27
CA PRO A 159 7.24 11.79 9.13
C PRO A 159 6.23 12.20 8.05
N ASP A 160 5.53 11.24 7.47
CA ASP A 160 4.51 11.53 6.45
C ASP A 160 3.37 12.38 7.02
N TYR A 161 2.99 12.11 8.27
CA TYR A 161 2.05 12.91 9.05
C TYR A 161 2.49 13.04 10.51
N ILE A 162 2.03 14.09 11.18
CA ILE A 162 2.02 14.19 12.64
C ILE A 162 0.57 14.06 13.11
N GLU A 163 0.31 13.12 14.00
CA GLU A 163 -1.00 12.99 14.64
C GLU A 163 -1.14 13.97 15.80
N ILE A 164 -2.31 14.60 15.91
CA ILE A 164 -2.64 15.59 16.96
C ILE A 164 -4.06 15.32 17.45
N ASP A 165 -4.21 15.19 18.77
CA ASP A 165 -5.49 15.05 19.44
C ASP A 165 -6.16 16.41 19.65
N LEU A 166 -7.44 16.54 19.30
CA LEU A 166 -8.20 17.77 19.49
C LEU A 166 -9.41 17.60 20.42
N TRP A 167 -9.61 18.60 21.29
CA TRP A 167 -10.84 18.80 22.05
C TRP A 167 -11.46 20.17 21.74
N GLY A 168 -12.80 20.22 21.76
CA GLY A 168 -13.56 21.48 21.77
C GLY A 168 -13.57 22.16 23.14
N THR A 169 -13.62 23.49 23.14
CA THR A 169 -13.67 24.34 24.35
C THR A 169 -15.07 24.89 24.61
N VAL A 170 -15.29 25.52 25.79
CA VAL A 170 -16.60 26.09 26.15
C VAL A 170 -17.07 27.21 25.20
N ASP A 171 -16.12 27.90 24.58
CA ASP A 171 -16.32 28.99 23.62
C ASP A 171 -16.27 28.53 22.15
N LEU A 172 -16.41 27.21 21.91
CA LEU A 172 -16.48 26.57 20.59
C LEU A 172 -15.22 26.74 19.72
N GLU A 173 -14.07 26.86 20.39
CA GLU A 173 -12.74 26.81 19.79
C GLU A 173 -12.10 25.42 20.07
N PHE A 174 -10.84 25.21 19.64
CA PHE A 174 -10.19 23.91 19.70
C PHE A 174 -8.77 23.98 20.26
N ILE A 175 -8.44 23.05 21.15
CA ILE A 175 -7.10 22.86 21.71
C ILE A 175 -6.50 21.52 21.29
N ALA A 176 -5.18 21.45 21.23
CA ALA A 176 -4.44 20.22 21.04
C ALA A 176 -4.14 19.59 22.40
N PHE A 177 -4.80 18.48 22.71
CA PHE A 177 -4.73 17.79 23.99
C PHE A 177 -5.36 16.39 23.91
N HIS A 178 -4.76 15.40 24.58
CA HIS A 178 -5.26 14.02 24.52
C HIS A 178 -6.32 13.73 25.58
N ASP A 179 -5.98 13.95 26.85
CA ASP A 179 -6.78 13.49 27.98
C ASP A 179 -8.10 14.27 28.12
N PRO A 180 -9.19 13.65 28.58
CA PRO A 180 -10.46 14.34 28.79
C PRO A 180 -10.41 15.38 29.94
N THR A 181 -9.34 15.37 30.75
CA THR A 181 -9.15 16.24 31.91
C THR A 181 -7.71 16.72 32.01
N LEU A 182 -7.49 17.91 32.56
CA LEU A 182 -6.16 18.50 32.74
C LEU A 182 -5.38 17.93 33.94
N ILE A 183 -5.97 17.01 34.73
CA ILE A 183 -5.43 16.58 36.03
C ILE A 183 -4.04 15.96 35.94
N ASN A 184 -3.78 15.15 34.91
CA ASN A 184 -2.52 14.44 34.74
C ASN A 184 -1.35 15.35 34.35
N TRP A 185 -1.65 16.49 33.73
CA TRP A 185 -0.66 17.37 33.11
C TRP A 185 -0.47 18.69 33.86
N ALA A 186 -1.53 19.22 34.48
CA ALA A 186 -1.53 20.50 35.19
C ALA A 186 -1.96 20.37 36.66
N GLY A 187 -2.40 19.19 37.12
CA GLY A 187 -2.98 19.02 38.46
C GLY A 187 -4.32 19.74 38.63
N LEU A 188 -5.00 20.06 37.53
CA LEU A 188 -6.28 20.78 37.51
C LEU A 188 -7.43 19.84 37.13
N ASP A 189 -8.43 19.74 37.99
CA ASP A 189 -9.65 18.95 37.74
C ASP A 189 -10.67 19.75 36.91
N TYR A 190 -10.25 20.11 35.70
CA TYR A 190 -11.08 20.72 34.66
C TYR A 190 -11.01 19.88 33.40
N ARG A 191 -12.07 19.92 32.60
CA ARG A 191 -12.11 19.40 31.22
C ARG A 191 -11.90 20.55 30.23
N PRO A 192 -11.49 20.27 28.98
CA PRO A 192 -11.48 21.28 27.93
C PRO A 192 -12.82 22.03 27.78
N HIS A 193 -13.95 21.33 27.92
CA HIS A 193 -15.30 21.91 27.85
C HIS A 193 -15.66 22.86 28.99
N ASP A 194 -14.89 22.90 30.08
CA ASP A 194 -15.18 23.76 31.23
C ASP A 194 -14.54 25.16 31.08
N LEU A 195 -13.61 25.33 30.14
CA LEU A 195 -12.75 26.51 30.03
C LEU A 195 -12.75 27.10 28.62
N THR A 196 -12.47 28.41 28.54
CA THR A 196 -12.29 29.12 27.26
C THR A 196 -10.94 28.80 26.65
N LEU A 197 -10.81 28.98 25.33
CA LEU A 197 -9.52 28.84 24.64
C LEU A 197 -8.43 29.67 25.32
N ALA A 198 -8.73 30.94 25.62
CA ALA A 198 -7.79 31.86 26.24
C ALA A 198 -7.30 31.36 27.62
N SER A 199 -8.18 30.78 28.43
CA SER A 199 -7.80 30.18 29.72
C SER A 199 -6.95 28.93 29.55
N LEU A 200 -7.32 28.06 28.61
CA LEU A 200 -6.59 26.82 28.35
C LEU A 200 -5.18 27.10 27.83
N THR A 201 -5.03 28.02 26.87
CA THR A 201 -3.72 28.36 26.30
C THR A 201 -2.78 29.09 27.26
N GLU A 202 -3.27 29.57 28.41
CA GLU A 202 -2.44 30.10 29.49
C GLU A 202 -2.01 29.04 30.52
N THR A 203 -2.57 27.83 30.43
CA THR A 203 -2.27 26.74 31.35
C THR A 203 -0.94 26.09 31.00
N THR A 204 -0.02 26.07 31.97
CA THR A 204 1.23 25.30 31.88
C THR A 204 0.97 23.84 32.25
N ILE A 205 1.48 22.95 31.41
CA ILE A 205 1.49 21.50 31.60
C ILE A 205 2.92 20.99 31.77
N SER A 206 3.08 19.88 32.49
CA SER A 206 4.37 19.24 32.75
C SER A 206 4.26 17.73 32.69
N ASP A 207 5.31 17.05 32.22
CA ASP A 207 5.43 15.60 32.30
C ASP A 207 6.30 15.16 33.49
N ALA A 208 6.38 13.84 33.68
CA ALA A 208 7.25 13.23 34.70
C ALA A 208 8.76 13.36 34.41
N ALA A 209 9.15 13.69 33.17
CA ALA A 209 10.54 13.91 32.78
C ALA A 209 11.02 15.33 33.10
N GLY A 210 10.11 16.22 33.50
CA GLY A 210 10.40 17.60 33.88
C GLY A 210 10.31 18.59 32.72
N HIS A 211 9.81 18.17 31.55
CA HIS A 211 9.46 19.11 30.48
C HIS A 211 8.26 19.96 30.92
N THR A 212 8.17 21.17 30.37
CA THR A 212 7.05 22.08 30.60
C THR A 212 6.66 22.77 29.32
N ALA A 213 5.36 22.91 29.07
CA ALA A 213 4.84 23.62 27.92
C ALA A 213 3.52 24.32 28.27
N LYS A 214 3.02 25.17 27.36
CA LYS A 214 1.63 25.63 27.42
C LYS A 214 0.75 24.75 26.51
N ILE A 215 -0.52 24.58 26.89
CA ILE A 215 -1.51 23.97 26.00
C ILE A 215 -1.61 24.79 24.72
N ALA A 216 -1.56 24.13 23.57
CA ALA A 216 -1.65 24.79 22.27
C ALA A 216 -3.11 24.86 21.79
N SER A 217 -3.47 25.99 21.18
CA SER A 217 -4.67 26.05 20.33
C SER A 217 -4.41 25.29 19.03
N PHE A 218 -5.47 24.81 18.39
CA PHE A 218 -5.34 24.17 17.08
C PHE A 218 -4.83 25.15 16.01
N ASP A 219 -5.19 26.43 16.10
CA ASP A 219 -4.66 27.47 15.20
C ASP A 219 -3.13 27.61 15.30
N GLN A 220 -2.56 27.49 16.50
CA GLN A 220 -1.10 27.50 16.70
C GLN A 220 -0.44 26.25 16.12
N ILE A 221 -1.05 25.08 16.32
CA ILE A 221 -0.55 23.82 15.75
C ILE A 221 -0.58 23.86 14.22
N LEU A 222 -1.69 24.31 13.61
CA LEU A 222 -1.80 24.46 12.17
C LEU A 222 -0.77 25.44 11.63
N ALA A 223 -0.60 26.60 12.26
CA ALA A 223 0.39 27.58 11.83
C ALA A 223 1.82 27.02 11.83
N GLU A 224 2.18 26.25 12.86
CA GLU A 224 3.48 25.57 12.93
C GLU A 224 3.61 24.48 11.86
N ALA A 225 2.58 23.65 11.69
CA ALA A 225 2.54 22.60 10.67
C ALA A 225 2.72 23.20 9.25
N THR A 226 2.00 24.27 8.92
CA THR A 226 2.16 25.02 7.67
C THR A 226 3.59 25.56 7.50
N ALA A 227 4.16 26.14 8.56
CA ALA A 227 5.52 26.68 8.53
C ALA A 227 6.57 25.59 8.25
N LYS A 228 6.35 24.37 8.79
CA LYS A 228 7.18 23.19 8.59
C LYS A 228 6.86 22.43 7.30
N LYS A 229 5.76 22.77 6.62
CA LYS A 229 5.17 21.98 5.52
C LYS A 229 4.86 20.54 5.93
N GLN A 230 4.49 20.37 7.20
CA GLN A 230 4.20 19.09 7.81
C GLN A 230 2.69 18.84 7.73
N LYS A 231 2.30 17.68 7.20
CA LYS A 231 0.89 17.28 7.19
C LYS A 231 0.50 16.75 8.56
N LEU A 232 -0.79 16.88 8.88
CA LEU A 232 -1.36 16.43 10.15
C LEU A 232 -2.40 15.35 9.92
N LEU A 233 -2.45 14.39 10.85
CA LEU A 233 -3.59 13.49 11.07
C LEU A 233 -4.30 13.98 12.33
N ILE A 234 -5.45 14.60 12.18
CA ILE A 234 -6.17 15.20 13.30
C ILE A 234 -7.06 14.14 13.95
N ASP A 235 -6.77 13.71 15.18
CA ASP A 235 -7.67 12.86 15.95
C ASP A 235 -8.63 13.71 16.77
N PHE A 236 -9.86 13.82 16.28
CA PHE A 236 -10.89 14.61 16.92
C PHE A 236 -11.57 13.80 18.03
N LYS A 237 -11.34 14.19 19.29
CA LYS A 237 -11.99 13.57 20.45
C LYS A 237 -13.39 14.12 20.65
N THR A 238 -14.31 13.24 21.02
CA THR A 238 -15.72 13.61 21.25
C THR A 238 -16.19 13.26 22.65
N SER A 239 -17.22 13.94 23.10
CA SER A 239 -17.87 13.78 24.40
C SER A 239 -19.35 14.14 24.31
N GLU A 240 -20.17 13.62 25.21
CA GLU A 240 -21.57 14.04 25.37
C GLU A 240 -21.71 15.52 25.75
N LEU A 241 -20.62 16.17 26.19
CA LEU A 241 -20.56 17.60 26.48
C LEU A 241 -20.38 18.49 25.25
N ASP A 242 -20.11 17.87 24.09
CA ASP A 242 -19.87 18.61 22.86
C ASP A 242 -21.12 19.41 22.45
N SER A 243 -20.89 20.67 22.07
CA SER A 243 -21.95 21.49 21.50
C SER A 243 -22.45 20.88 20.18
N PRO A 244 -23.77 20.88 19.92
CA PRO A 244 -24.31 20.48 18.62
C PRO A 244 -23.77 21.31 17.43
N GLN A 245 -23.19 22.48 17.69
CA GLN A 245 -22.59 23.37 16.68
C GLN A 245 -21.11 23.06 16.41
N MET A 246 -20.50 22.12 17.15
CA MET A 246 -19.05 21.87 17.11
C MET A 246 -18.57 21.48 15.71
N VAL A 247 -19.25 20.51 15.07
CA VAL A 247 -18.90 20.04 13.72
C VAL A 247 -19.01 21.17 12.70
N ASP A 248 -20.11 21.93 12.75
CA ASP A 248 -20.35 23.04 11.82
C ASP A 248 -19.29 24.14 11.98
N ASN A 249 -18.92 24.46 13.21
CA ASN A 249 -17.88 25.44 13.50
C ASN A 249 -16.50 24.95 13.05
N PHE A 250 -16.16 23.69 13.31
CA PHE A 250 -14.90 23.09 12.88
C PHE A 250 -14.78 23.11 11.34
N MET A 251 -15.79 22.59 10.63
CA MET A 251 -15.74 22.51 9.17
C MET A 251 -15.74 23.90 8.54
N LYS A 252 -16.53 24.84 9.05
CA LYS A 252 -16.53 26.23 8.56
C LYS A 252 -15.16 26.90 8.71
N LYS A 253 -14.46 26.65 9.83
CA LYS A 253 -13.18 27.30 10.13
C LYS A 253 -12.01 26.63 9.40
N TYR A 254 -11.97 25.29 9.34
CA TYR A 254 -10.76 24.56 8.95
C TYR A 254 -10.84 23.80 7.64
N GLN A 255 -12.03 23.42 7.13
CA GLN A 255 -12.14 22.50 5.98
C GLN A 255 -11.25 22.89 4.81
N LYS A 256 -11.29 24.17 4.38
CA LYS A 256 -10.52 24.64 3.24
C LYS A 256 -9.01 24.46 3.45
N GLN A 257 -8.49 24.82 4.62
CA GLN A 257 -7.07 24.70 4.92
C GLN A 257 -6.65 23.22 5.00
N LEU A 258 -7.49 22.37 5.61
CA LEU A 258 -7.25 20.93 5.67
C LEU A 258 -7.15 20.30 4.27
N GLU A 259 -8.03 20.71 3.35
CA GLU A 259 -8.00 20.28 1.95
C GLU A 259 -6.79 20.82 1.18
N ASP A 260 -6.50 22.11 1.30
CA ASP A 260 -5.42 22.78 0.55
C ASP A 260 -4.03 22.28 0.96
N GLU A 261 -3.83 21.95 2.24
CA GLU A 261 -2.55 21.50 2.78
C GLU A 261 -2.43 19.96 2.89
N GLY A 262 -3.50 19.23 2.56
CA GLY A 262 -3.50 17.77 2.50
C GLY A 262 -3.41 17.10 3.87
N HIS A 263 -4.07 17.67 4.87
CA HIS A 263 -4.24 17.04 6.18
C HIS A 263 -5.23 15.85 6.11
N GLN A 264 -5.30 15.07 7.18
CA GLN A 264 -6.26 13.98 7.36
C GLN A 264 -7.02 14.17 8.67
N LEU A 265 -8.19 13.54 8.80
CA LEU A 265 -8.97 13.55 10.02
C LEU A 265 -9.33 12.12 10.44
N GLN A 266 -9.28 11.86 11.73
CA GLN A 266 -9.75 10.63 12.33
C GLN A 266 -10.55 10.90 13.61
N SER A 267 -11.36 9.93 14.03
CA SER A 267 -12.07 9.95 15.32
C SER A 267 -12.53 8.54 15.67
N ALA A 268 -12.69 8.24 16.96
CA ALA A 268 -13.32 7.02 17.44
C ALA A 268 -14.85 7.05 17.40
N ASP A 269 -15.45 8.21 17.12
CA ASP A 269 -16.89 8.39 17.07
C ASP A 269 -17.43 8.28 15.63
N PRO A 270 -18.14 7.20 15.29
CA PRO A 270 -18.67 7.00 13.95
C PRO A 270 -19.78 8.02 13.59
N HIS A 271 -20.51 8.56 14.57
CA HIS A 271 -21.52 9.59 14.32
C HIS A 271 -20.88 10.94 14.00
N PHE A 272 -19.79 11.29 14.68
CA PHE A 272 -18.98 12.46 14.34
C PHE A 272 -18.41 12.34 12.93
N ILE A 273 -17.78 11.21 12.60
CA ILE A 273 -17.25 10.96 11.24
C ILE A 273 -18.37 11.06 10.20
N ASN A 274 -19.55 10.48 10.45
CA ASN A 274 -20.69 10.61 9.55
C ASN A 274 -21.15 12.07 9.39
N ALA A 275 -21.08 12.89 10.44
CA ALA A 275 -21.39 14.32 10.36
C ALA A 275 -20.36 15.08 9.51
N ILE A 276 -19.06 14.80 9.69
CA ILE A 276 -17.98 15.35 8.85
C ILE A 276 -18.17 14.96 7.38
N LEU A 277 -18.49 13.70 7.09
CA LEU A 277 -18.67 13.21 5.72
C LEU A 277 -19.83 13.91 4.96
N LYS A 278 -20.81 14.49 5.65
CA LYS A 278 -21.89 15.28 5.02
C LYS A 278 -21.40 16.58 4.37
N TYR A 279 -20.24 17.08 4.80
CA TYR A 279 -19.57 18.23 4.18
C TYR A 279 -18.80 17.89 2.90
N ALA A 280 -18.78 16.60 2.50
CA ALA A 280 -18.04 16.08 1.35
C ALA A 280 -16.58 16.57 1.33
N PRO A 281 -15.81 16.33 2.42
CA PRO A 281 -14.43 16.79 2.50
C PRO A 281 -13.58 16.13 1.41
N LYS A 282 -12.58 16.87 0.91
CA LYS A 282 -11.58 16.32 -0.04
C LYS A 282 -10.35 15.75 0.66
N PHE A 283 -10.22 15.96 1.97
CA PHE A 283 -9.20 15.29 2.77
C PHE A 283 -9.64 13.89 3.19
N GLU A 284 -8.68 13.05 3.53
CA GLU A 284 -8.93 11.67 3.92
C GLU A 284 -9.52 11.58 5.34
N THR A 285 -10.47 10.66 5.53
CA THR A 285 -11.15 10.44 6.81
C THR A 285 -11.02 8.99 7.29
N TYR A 286 -10.66 8.82 8.55
CA TYR A 286 -10.45 7.50 9.16
C TYR A 286 -11.34 7.31 10.39
N LEU A 287 -11.85 6.10 10.59
CA LEU A 287 -12.53 5.71 11.83
C LEU A 287 -11.58 4.89 12.70
N LEU A 288 -11.37 5.30 13.94
CA LEU A 288 -10.69 4.48 14.94
C LEU A 288 -11.65 3.39 15.40
N MET A 289 -11.23 2.12 15.32
CA MET A 289 -12.10 1.00 15.70
C MET A 289 -11.30 -0.22 16.14
N SER A 290 -11.92 -1.05 16.98
CA SER A 290 -11.42 -2.39 17.35
C SER A 290 -12.36 -3.52 16.90
N ALA A 291 -13.45 -3.16 16.23
CA ALA A 291 -14.43 -4.06 15.66
C ALA A 291 -15.13 -3.36 14.48
N PRO A 292 -15.77 -4.10 13.54
CA PRO A 292 -16.54 -3.49 12.46
C PRO A 292 -17.59 -2.50 12.99
N PRO A 293 -17.76 -1.32 12.37
CA PRO A 293 -18.71 -0.32 12.84
C PRO A 293 -20.16 -0.77 12.65
N GLU A 294 -21.04 -0.31 13.53
CA GLU A 294 -22.48 -0.60 13.45
C GLU A 294 -23.19 0.18 12.34
N ILE A 295 -22.60 1.28 11.88
CA ILE A 295 -23.15 2.13 10.82
C ILE A 295 -22.28 2.07 9.56
N GLU A 296 -22.93 2.17 8.40
CA GLU A 296 -22.23 2.25 7.13
C GLU A 296 -21.69 3.65 6.86
N LEU A 297 -20.41 3.74 6.50
CA LEU A 297 -19.72 4.97 6.13
C LEU A 297 -19.13 4.83 4.72
N PRO A 298 -19.96 4.91 3.66
CA PRO A 298 -19.52 4.58 2.30
C PRO A 298 -18.36 5.46 1.81
N ASN A 299 -18.40 6.75 2.16
CA ASN A 299 -17.40 7.75 1.76
C ASN A 299 -16.18 7.83 2.71
N LEU A 300 -16.09 6.95 3.72
CA LEU A 300 -14.92 6.88 4.60
C LEU A 300 -13.69 6.44 3.79
N THR A 301 -12.53 7.05 4.01
CA THR A 301 -11.28 6.64 3.35
C THR A 301 -10.76 5.33 3.91
N GLY A 302 -10.71 5.22 5.24
CA GLY A 302 -9.97 4.16 5.89
C GLY A 302 -10.34 3.91 7.34
N TYR A 303 -9.61 2.99 7.95
CA TYR A 303 -9.75 2.61 9.35
C TYR A 303 -8.40 2.68 10.06
N SER A 304 -8.43 2.97 11.36
CA SER A 304 -7.26 3.01 12.23
C SER A 304 -7.48 2.07 13.42
N VAL A 305 -6.67 1.02 13.56
CA VAL A 305 -6.92 -0.07 14.53
C VAL A 305 -5.74 -0.25 15.49
N PRO A 306 -5.97 -0.53 16.78
CA PRO A 306 -4.90 -0.93 17.67
C PRO A 306 -4.23 -2.23 17.19
N LEU A 307 -2.91 -2.23 16.96
CA LEU A 307 -2.20 -3.39 16.42
C LEU A 307 -2.36 -4.64 17.31
N ASP A 308 -2.40 -4.45 18.62
CA ASP A 308 -2.59 -5.50 19.61
C ASP A 308 -4.02 -6.06 19.68
N GLN A 309 -4.99 -5.35 19.09
CA GLN A 309 -6.39 -5.77 18.99
C GLN A 309 -6.78 -6.21 17.58
N LEU A 310 -5.83 -6.20 16.63
CA LEU A 310 -6.08 -6.62 15.25
C LEU A 310 -6.24 -8.14 15.18
N THR A 311 -7.47 -8.59 14.95
CA THR A 311 -7.80 -10.00 14.69
C THR A 311 -7.81 -10.31 13.19
N ASP A 312 -7.69 -11.58 12.81
CA ASP A 312 -7.79 -12.02 11.42
C ASP A 312 -9.16 -11.67 10.80
N ASP A 313 -10.24 -11.74 11.59
CA ASP A 313 -11.58 -11.38 11.15
C ASP A 313 -11.69 -9.88 10.84
N LEU A 314 -11.11 -9.03 11.70
CA LEU A 314 -11.08 -7.59 11.50
C LEU A 314 -10.19 -7.22 10.30
N LEU A 315 -9.02 -7.84 10.16
CA LEU A 315 -8.14 -7.66 9.02
C LEU A 315 -8.84 -8.05 7.71
N ASN A 316 -9.54 -9.19 7.70
CA ASN A 316 -10.31 -9.64 6.55
C ASN A 316 -11.48 -8.71 6.20
N TYR A 317 -12.17 -8.17 7.22
CA TYR A 317 -13.21 -7.16 7.04
C TYR A 317 -12.64 -5.92 6.34
N ILE A 318 -11.52 -5.39 6.83
CA ILE A 318 -10.86 -4.20 6.27
C ILE A 318 -10.41 -4.46 4.84
N ARG A 319 -9.72 -5.58 4.58
CA ARG A 319 -9.27 -5.96 3.23
C ARG A 319 -10.42 -6.09 2.23
N LYS A 320 -11.56 -6.68 2.63
CA LYS A 320 -12.75 -6.80 1.78
C LYS A 320 -13.40 -5.45 1.48
N SER A 321 -13.25 -4.46 2.36
CA SER A 321 -13.79 -3.12 2.15
C SER A 321 -13.04 -2.32 1.08
N GLY A 322 -11.79 -2.69 0.78
CA GLY A 322 -10.92 -1.95 -0.14
C GLY A 322 -10.51 -0.56 0.36
N LYS A 323 -10.78 -0.26 1.65
CA LYS A 323 -10.43 1.00 2.30
C LYS A 323 -9.00 0.96 2.85
N SER A 324 -8.43 2.14 3.06
CA SER A 324 -7.08 2.26 3.64
C SER A 324 -7.04 1.80 5.10
N PHE A 325 -5.88 1.32 5.55
CA PHE A 325 -5.74 0.74 6.88
C PHE A 325 -4.48 1.21 7.63
N TYR A 326 -4.67 1.90 8.75
CA TYR A 326 -3.60 2.30 9.67
C TYR A 326 -3.62 1.46 10.94
N VAL A 327 -2.45 1.30 11.58
CA VAL A 327 -2.32 0.68 12.90
C VAL A 327 -1.64 1.60 13.91
N TRP A 328 -2.08 1.51 15.16
CA TRP A 328 -1.56 2.27 16.29
C TRP A 328 -1.53 1.44 17.58
N THR A 329 -0.90 1.86 18.66
CA THR A 329 0.37 2.60 18.60
C THR A 329 1.48 1.56 18.47
N VAL A 330 2.30 1.68 17.42
CA VAL A 330 3.35 0.69 17.12
C VAL A 330 4.70 1.24 17.55
N ASN A 331 5.20 0.75 18.69
CA ASN A 331 6.39 1.30 19.34
C ASN A 331 7.59 0.34 19.40
N THR A 332 7.42 -0.90 18.97
CA THR A 332 8.47 -1.91 18.99
C THR A 332 8.93 -2.29 17.58
N PRO A 333 10.22 -2.65 17.37
CA PRO A 333 10.70 -3.16 16.08
C PRO A 333 9.90 -4.36 15.57
N GLU A 334 9.47 -5.24 16.47
CA GLU A 334 8.63 -6.40 16.15
C GLU A 334 7.25 -5.98 15.66
N GLY A 335 6.64 -4.97 16.30
CA GLY A 335 5.37 -4.40 15.86
C GLY A 335 5.48 -3.74 14.48
N VAL A 336 6.58 -3.02 14.21
CA VAL A 336 6.84 -2.42 12.89
C VAL A 336 7.00 -3.50 11.82
N GLN A 337 7.72 -4.59 12.12
CA GLN A 337 7.84 -5.74 11.24
C GLN A 337 6.49 -6.42 10.98
N GLN A 338 5.68 -6.61 12.02
CA GLN A 338 4.34 -7.17 11.89
C GLN A 338 3.47 -6.29 11.01
N ALA A 339 3.43 -4.98 11.26
CA ALA A 339 2.67 -4.01 10.48
C ALA A 339 3.08 -3.99 8.99
N ASP A 340 4.39 -4.02 8.69
CA ASP A 340 4.89 -4.14 7.32
C ASP A 340 4.48 -5.47 6.67
N SER A 341 4.53 -6.58 7.41
CA SER A 341 4.21 -7.92 6.89
C SER A 341 2.73 -8.08 6.48
N ILE A 342 1.83 -7.43 7.21
CA ILE A 342 0.39 -7.43 6.93
C ILE A 342 -0.05 -6.32 5.97
N GLU A 343 0.91 -5.50 5.49
CA GLU A 343 0.74 -4.45 4.48
C GLU A 343 -0.25 -3.36 4.89
N VAL A 344 -0.08 -2.83 6.10
CA VAL A 344 -0.80 -1.62 6.49
C VAL A 344 -0.38 -0.44 5.60
N ASP A 345 -1.28 0.51 5.39
CA ASP A 345 -0.98 1.75 4.67
C ASP A 345 -0.27 2.79 5.57
N GLY A 346 -0.37 2.65 6.90
CA GLY A 346 0.23 3.61 7.84
C GLY A 346 0.47 3.03 9.23
N ILE A 347 1.54 3.51 9.86
CA ILE A 347 1.98 3.16 11.22
C ILE A 347 1.99 4.45 12.05
N ILE A 348 1.19 4.48 13.11
CA ILE A 348 1.17 5.53 14.12
C ILE A 348 2.07 5.11 15.28
N THR A 349 3.07 5.93 15.63
CA THR A 349 4.18 5.57 16.54
C THR A 349 4.70 6.77 17.33
N ASP A 350 5.15 6.55 18.56
CA ASP A 350 5.85 7.55 19.36
C ASP A 350 7.33 7.72 18.93
N TYR A 351 7.81 6.84 18.04
CA TYR A 351 9.21 6.73 17.65
C TYR A 351 9.42 6.77 16.12
N PRO A 352 8.97 7.83 15.40
CA PRO A 352 9.03 7.91 13.94
C PRO A 352 10.45 7.63 13.38
N THR A 353 11.49 8.20 13.99
CA THR A 353 12.90 7.97 13.58
C THR A 353 13.33 6.50 13.69
N ARG A 354 12.91 5.81 14.77
CA ARG A 354 13.24 4.39 14.99
C ARG A 354 12.45 3.52 14.01
N THR A 355 11.17 3.84 13.78
CA THR A 355 10.31 3.16 12.81
C THR A 355 10.87 3.27 11.39
N GLN A 356 11.34 4.45 10.96
CA GLN A 356 12.06 4.64 9.69
C GLN A 356 13.28 3.73 9.58
N THR A 357 14.07 3.63 10.65
CA THR A 357 15.27 2.80 10.69
C THR A 357 14.92 1.32 10.56
N VAL A 358 13.90 0.85 11.28
CA VAL A 358 13.44 -0.55 11.20
C VAL A 358 12.93 -0.84 9.79
N LEU A 359 12.03 -0.03 9.23
CA LEU A 359 11.48 -0.21 7.88
C LEU A 359 12.57 -0.19 6.80
N SER A 360 13.57 0.67 6.93
CA SER A 360 14.73 0.73 6.02
C SER A 360 15.64 -0.50 6.15
N GLY A 361 15.70 -1.09 7.35
CA GLY A 361 16.42 -2.33 7.62
C GLY A 361 15.68 -3.59 7.19
N LEU A 362 14.36 -3.51 6.89
CA LEU A 362 13.61 -4.65 6.38
C LEU A 362 14.10 -5.04 4.98
N SER A 363 14.20 -6.34 4.77
CA SER A 363 14.70 -6.90 3.52
C SER A 363 13.80 -6.53 2.35
N GLN A 364 14.28 -5.61 1.50
CA GLN A 364 13.63 -5.32 0.23
C GLN A 364 13.48 -6.57 -0.64
N ALA A 365 14.38 -7.56 -0.48
CA ALA A 365 14.25 -8.86 -1.13
C ALA A 365 12.91 -9.52 -0.80
N ASN A 366 12.51 -9.52 0.49
CA ASN A 366 11.25 -10.14 0.92
C ASN A 366 10.04 -9.44 0.29
N LYS A 367 10.04 -8.10 0.26
CA LYS A 367 8.96 -7.31 -0.34
C LYS A 367 8.78 -7.62 -1.82
N TYR A 368 9.87 -7.64 -2.59
CA TYR A 368 9.84 -7.98 -4.02
C TYR A 368 9.55 -9.47 -4.28
N THR A 369 9.96 -10.37 -3.39
CA THR A 369 9.58 -11.78 -3.43
C THR A 369 8.06 -11.94 -3.28
N LYS A 370 7.45 -11.24 -2.33
CA LYS A 370 6.00 -11.26 -2.11
C LYS A 370 5.23 -10.74 -3.33
N LEU A 371 5.64 -9.60 -3.90
CA LEU A 371 5.06 -9.08 -5.15
C LEU A 371 5.10 -10.12 -6.29
N TYR A 372 6.20 -10.88 -6.40
CA TYR A 372 6.27 -11.94 -7.41
C TYR A 372 5.31 -13.10 -7.11
N GLN A 373 5.13 -13.46 -5.85
CA GLN A 373 4.17 -14.50 -5.44
C GLN A 373 2.73 -14.11 -5.78
N GLU A 374 2.35 -12.84 -5.60
CA GLU A 374 1.02 -12.33 -6.00
C GLU A 374 0.76 -12.51 -7.50
N GLN A 375 1.77 -12.27 -8.34
CA GLN A 375 1.66 -12.52 -9.78
C GLN A 375 1.40 -14.01 -10.07
N LEU A 376 2.04 -14.92 -9.34
CA LEU A 376 1.82 -16.36 -9.48
C LEU A 376 0.41 -16.77 -9.01
N GLN A 377 -0.06 -16.19 -7.89
CA GLN A 377 -1.41 -16.41 -7.36
C GLN A 377 -2.49 -15.93 -8.32
N TYR A 378 -2.29 -14.77 -8.97
CA TYR A 378 -3.19 -14.26 -10.01
C TYR A 378 -3.41 -15.28 -11.14
N PHE A 379 -2.35 -15.96 -11.57
CA PHE A 379 -2.43 -17.04 -12.55
C PHE A 379 -2.86 -18.39 -11.97
N LYS A 380 -3.14 -18.47 -10.66
CA LYS A 380 -3.45 -19.70 -9.91
C LYS A 380 -2.37 -20.78 -10.10
N ILE A 381 -1.11 -20.34 -10.16
CA ILE A 381 0.06 -21.21 -10.26
C ILE A 381 0.50 -21.52 -8.83
N PHE A 382 0.54 -22.83 -8.50
CA PHE A 382 0.79 -23.38 -7.16
C PHE A 382 -0.34 -23.11 -6.16
N PRO A 383 -0.79 -24.10 -5.38
CA PRO A 383 -1.47 -23.84 -4.12
C PRO A 383 -0.41 -23.32 -3.15
N ILE A 384 -0.16 -22.01 -3.17
CA ILE A 384 0.63 -21.37 -2.12
C ILE A 384 -0.31 -21.32 -0.92
N GLN A 385 -0.05 -22.14 0.10
CA GLN A 385 -0.74 -21.99 1.39
C GLN A 385 -0.38 -20.62 1.94
N GLU A 386 -1.41 -19.83 2.28
CA GLU A 386 -1.29 -18.55 2.98
C GLU A 386 -0.51 -18.70 4.30
#